data_AF-A0A2I0K3T2-F1
#
_entry.id   AF-A0A2I0K3T2-F1
#
_cell.length_a   1.000
_cell.length_b   1.000
_cell.length_c   1.000
_cell.angle_alpha   90.00
_cell.angle_beta   90.00
_cell.angle_gamma   90.00
#
_symmetry.space_group_name_H-M   'P 1'
#
loop_
_entity.id
_entity.type
_entity.pdbx_description
1 polymer ?
#
loop_
_entity_poly.entity_id
_entity_poly.type
_entity_poly.pdbx_seq_one_letter_code
_entity_poly.pdbx_strand_id
1 'polypeptide(L)'
;MGNLFCCVKVDQSTVAIKEQFGKFDDILQPGCHCLPWILGSQLAGHLTLRVQQLDVKCETKTKDNVFVNVVASIQYRALANKANDAFYRLSNTKGQIQAYVFDVIRASVPRLNLDDVFEQKNEIAKAVEDELEK
;
A
#
# COMPACT_ATOMS: atom_id res chain seq x y z
N MET A 1 -21.50 20.62 -10.51
CA MET A 1 -21.91 21.64 -11.50
C MET A 1 -20.94 21.58 -12.67
N GLY A 2 -21.39 21.16 -13.86
CA GLY A 2 -20.60 21.25 -15.10
C GLY A 2 -20.31 19.94 -15.85
N ASN A 3 -21.30 19.07 -16.03
CA ASN A 3 -21.29 18.04 -17.09
C ASN A 3 -21.51 18.73 -18.46
N LEU A 4 -20.52 19.47 -18.98
CA LEU A 4 -20.67 20.06 -20.33
C LEU A 4 -19.61 19.67 -21.34
N PHE A 5 -18.48 19.14 -20.91
CA PHE A 5 -17.57 18.43 -21.80
C PHE A 5 -17.09 17.24 -21.02
N CYS A 6 -16.86 16.13 -21.70
CA CYS A 6 -16.37 14.85 -21.18
C CYS A 6 -15.04 14.92 -20.40
N CYS A 7 -14.62 16.09 -19.91
CA CYS A 7 -13.38 16.36 -19.20
C CYS A 7 -13.43 15.91 -17.74
N VAL A 8 -12.62 14.91 -17.42
CA VAL A 8 -12.26 14.53 -16.06
C VAL A 8 -10.97 15.24 -15.70
N LYS A 9 -10.95 15.90 -14.54
CA LYS A 9 -9.73 16.46 -13.96
C LYS A 9 -9.15 15.48 -12.95
N VAL A 10 -7.88 15.14 -13.13
CA VAL A 10 -7.10 14.32 -12.21
C VAL A 10 -6.17 15.25 -11.44
N ASP A 11 -6.31 15.26 -10.11
CA ASP A 11 -5.49 16.10 -9.23
C ASP A 11 -4.01 15.71 -9.27
N GLN A 12 -3.15 16.69 -8.95
CA GLN A 12 -1.72 16.47 -8.84
C GLN A 12 -1.40 15.40 -7.77
N SER A 13 -0.51 14.47 -8.13
CA SER A 13 -0.10 13.31 -7.32
C SER A 13 -1.17 12.23 -7.12
N THR A 14 -2.19 12.22 -7.97
CA THR A 14 -3.20 11.17 -8.05
C THR A 14 -3.22 10.62 -9.47
N VAL A 15 -3.47 9.33 -9.60
CA VAL A 15 -3.65 8.63 -10.87
C VAL A 15 -5.08 8.12 -10.91
N ALA A 16 -5.73 8.23 -12.07
CA ALA A 16 -7.06 7.70 -12.25
C ALA A 16 -7.02 6.50 -13.20
N ILE A 17 -7.81 5.47 -12.90
CA ILE A 17 -7.87 4.27 -13.74
C ILE A 17 -9.11 4.36 -14.63
N LYS A 18 -8.88 4.27 -15.94
CA LYS A 18 -9.93 4.28 -16.95
C LYS A 18 -10.32 2.85 -17.28
N GLU A 19 -11.62 2.60 -17.26
CA GLU A 19 -12.22 1.38 -17.76
C GLU A 19 -13.10 1.68 -18.97
N GLN A 20 -13.21 0.72 -19.88
CA GLN A 20 -14.19 0.73 -20.96
C GLN A 20 -15.02 -0.55 -20.89
N PHE A 21 -16.34 -0.41 -20.66
CA PHE A 21 -17.27 -1.54 -20.47
C PHE A 21 -16.76 -2.62 -19.49
N GLY A 22 -16.10 -2.20 -18.39
CA GLY A 22 -15.56 -3.09 -17.37
C GLY A 22 -14.20 -3.73 -17.68
N LYS A 23 -13.61 -3.42 -18.85
CA LYS A 23 -12.22 -3.79 -19.17
C LYS A 23 -11.30 -2.62 -18.84
N PHE A 24 -10.15 -2.90 -18.24
CA PHE A 24 -9.08 -1.92 -18.11
C PHE A 24 -8.64 -1.39 -19.49
N ASP A 25 -8.59 -0.06 -19.62
CA ASP A 25 -8.18 0.63 -20.85
C ASP A 25 -6.80 1.28 -20.67
N ASP A 26 -6.71 2.30 -19.79
CA ASP A 26 -5.47 3.05 -19.58
C ASP A 26 -5.39 3.73 -18.19
N ILE A 27 -4.19 4.18 -17.84
CA ILE A 27 -3.85 4.90 -16.61
C ILE A 27 -3.74 6.40 -16.91
N LEU A 28 -4.65 7.20 -16.35
CA LEU A 28 -4.68 8.65 -16.53
C LEU A 28 -3.72 9.33 -15.56
N GLN A 29 -2.70 9.99 -16.11
CA GLN A 29 -1.78 10.85 -15.36
C GLN A 29 -2.45 12.17 -14.92
N PRO A 30 -1.87 12.92 -13.97
CA PRO A 30 -2.39 14.23 -13.55
C PRO A 30 -2.62 15.17 -14.74
N GLY A 31 -3.81 15.78 -14.82
CA GLY A 31 -4.20 16.59 -15.96
C GLY A 31 -5.70 16.60 -16.25
N CYS A 32 -6.08 17.25 -17.34
CA CYS A 32 -7.46 17.30 -17.82
C CYS A 32 -7.60 16.36 -19.02
N HIS A 33 -8.43 15.32 -18.88
CA HIS A 33 -8.61 14.29 -19.90
C HIS A 33 -10.06 14.22 -20.35
N CYS A 34 -10.30 14.14 -21.66
CA CYS A 34 -11.64 13.96 -22.22
C CYS A 34 -12.01 12.46 -22.26
N LEU A 35 -12.89 12.01 -21.37
CA LEU A 35 -13.50 10.69 -21.34
C LEU A 35 -14.95 10.72 -21.86
N PRO A 36 -15.18 10.37 -23.13
CA PRO A 36 -16.52 10.34 -23.70
C PRO A 36 -17.37 9.21 -23.09
N TRP A 37 -18.22 9.56 -22.12
CA TRP A 37 -19.18 8.66 -21.47
C TRP A 37 -20.03 7.86 -22.48
N ILE A 38 -20.37 8.46 -23.62
CA ILE A 38 -21.19 7.87 -24.69
C ILE A 38 -20.55 6.60 -25.28
N LEU A 39 -19.22 6.44 -25.20
CA LEU A 39 -18.47 5.29 -25.72
C LEU A 39 -18.18 4.22 -24.66
N GLY A 40 -18.86 4.29 -23.51
CA GLY A 40 -18.73 3.32 -22.42
C GLY A 40 -17.44 3.44 -21.60
N SER A 41 -16.71 4.55 -21.72
CA SER A 41 -15.55 4.85 -20.88
C SER A 41 -16.00 5.41 -19.54
N GLN A 42 -15.59 4.78 -18.44
CA GLN A 42 -15.87 5.17 -17.07
C GLN A 42 -14.58 5.20 -16.23
N LEU A 43 -14.60 5.94 -15.12
CA LEU A 43 -13.51 5.93 -14.14
C LEU A 43 -13.80 4.86 -13.11
N ALA A 44 -12.85 3.93 -12.92
CA ALA A 44 -12.96 2.90 -11.89
C ALA A 44 -12.63 3.45 -10.50
N GLY A 45 -11.66 4.36 -10.43
CA GLY A 45 -11.22 4.95 -9.17
C GLY A 45 -9.97 5.81 -9.31
N HIS A 46 -9.58 6.39 -8.17
CA HIS A 46 -8.40 7.21 -8.02
C HIS A 46 -7.42 6.55 -7.05
N LEU A 47 -6.15 6.48 -7.44
CA LEU A 47 -5.05 6.01 -6.62
C LEU A 47 -4.10 7.17 -6.32
N THR A 48 -3.86 7.45 -5.06
CA THR A 48 -2.87 8.47 -4.69
C THR A 48 -1.45 7.91 -4.82
N LEU A 49 -0.56 8.70 -5.42
CA LEU A 49 0.88 8.42 -5.48
C LEU A 49 1.62 8.95 -4.24
N ARG A 50 0.90 9.58 -3.30
CA ARG A 50 1.49 10.13 -2.08
C ARG A 50 1.91 8.99 -1.15
N VAL A 51 3.03 9.19 -0.45
CA VAL A 51 3.50 8.27 0.58
C VAL A 51 2.46 8.25 1.70
N GLN A 52 2.06 7.03 2.08
CA GLN A 52 1.17 6.78 3.20
C GLN A 52 1.96 6.11 4.31
N GLN A 53 1.61 6.44 5.54
CA GLN A 53 2.14 5.79 6.73
C GLN A 53 1.10 4.81 7.27
N LEU A 54 1.56 3.62 7.66
CA LEU A 54 0.78 2.60 8.35
C LEU A 54 1.53 2.19 9.61
N ASP A 55 0.96 2.52 10.75
CA ASP A 55 1.49 2.09 12.04
C ASP A 55 0.83 0.76 12.43
N VAL A 56 1.66 -0.26 12.65
CA VAL A 56 1.24 -1.62 13.01
C VAL A 56 1.72 -1.92 14.41
N LYS A 57 0.78 -2.30 15.28
CA LYS A 57 1.06 -2.64 16.67
C LYS A 57 0.97 -4.15 16.85
N CYS A 58 2.06 -4.74 17.32
CA CYS A 58 2.20 -6.19 17.47
C CYS A 58 2.53 -6.51 18.92
N GLU A 59 1.69 -7.31 19.56
CA GLU A 59 2.00 -7.89 20.86
C GLU A 59 2.69 -9.23 20.62
N THR A 60 3.90 -9.37 21.17
CA THR A 60 4.71 -10.58 21.01
C THR A 60 5.44 -10.90 22.30
N LYS A 61 5.90 -12.13 22.42
CA LYS A 61 6.62 -12.62 23.58
C LYS A 61 8.07 -12.89 23.18
N THR A 62 9.01 -12.41 23.98
CA THR A 62 10.43 -12.70 23.80
C THR A 62 10.80 -14.06 24.38
N LYS A 63 12.02 -14.51 24.12
CA LYS A 63 12.56 -15.76 24.66
C LYS A 63 12.59 -15.79 26.19
N ASP A 64 12.76 -14.63 26.83
CA ASP A 64 12.75 -14.47 28.30
C ASP A 64 11.35 -14.46 28.90
N ASN A 65 10.32 -14.84 28.14
CA ASN A 65 8.95 -14.94 28.60
C ASN A 65 8.31 -13.57 28.96
N VAL A 66 8.87 -12.47 28.46
CA VAL A 66 8.35 -11.10 28.64
C VAL A 66 7.46 -10.73 27.47
N PHE A 67 6.30 -10.13 27.76
CA PHE A 67 5.42 -9.57 26.74
C PHE A 67 5.86 -8.16 26.38
N VAL A 68 6.01 -7.91 25.08
CA VAL A 68 6.42 -6.62 24.52
C VAL A 68 5.47 -6.18 23.42
N ASN A 69 5.22 -4.87 23.36
CA ASN A 69 4.42 -4.24 22.33
C ASN A 69 5.34 -3.54 21.34
N VAL A 70 5.50 -4.13 20.16
CA VAL A 70 6.31 -3.62 19.06
C VAL A 70 5.43 -2.74 18.16
N VAL A 71 5.85 -1.51 17.93
CA VAL A 71 5.18 -0.60 16.98
C VAL A 71 6.08 -0.42 15.77
N ALA A 72 5.63 -0.90 14.62
CA ALA A 72 6.31 -0.75 13.34
C ALA A 72 5.59 0.31 12.51
N SER A 73 6.32 1.37 12.12
CA SER A 73 5.82 2.43 11.24
C SER A 73 6.32 2.18 9.83
N ILE A 74 5.42 1.80 8.94
CA ILE A 74 5.74 1.42 7.56
C ILE A 74 5.28 2.54 6.63
N GLN A 75 6.17 2.96 5.75
CA GLN A 75 5.85 3.92 4.71
C GLN A 75 5.76 3.19 3.37
N TYR A 76 4.65 3.38 2.66
CA TYR A 76 4.43 2.77 1.37
C TYR A 76 3.84 3.77 0.39
N ARG A 77 4.09 3.56 -0.90
CA ARG A 77 3.51 4.35 -2.00
C ARG A 77 3.23 3.45 -3.18
N ALA A 78 2.14 3.73 -3.90
CA ALA A 78 1.90 3.08 -5.18
C ALA A 78 2.88 3.62 -6.24
N LEU A 79 3.46 2.72 -7.03
CA LEU A 79 4.25 3.10 -8.20
C LEU A 79 3.30 3.38 -9.37
N ALA A 80 3.43 4.57 -9.99
CA ALA A 80 2.56 4.98 -11.10
C ALA A 80 2.57 3.95 -12.25
N ASN A 81 3.73 3.37 -12.57
CA ASN A 81 3.91 2.41 -13.65
C ASN A 81 3.18 1.07 -13.40
N LYS A 82 2.82 0.75 -12.16
CA LYS A 82 2.14 -0.50 -11.77
C LYS A 82 0.78 -0.23 -11.10
N ALA A 83 0.17 0.93 -11.37
CA ALA A 83 -1.09 1.34 -10.73
C ALA A 83 -2.27 0.41 -11.07
N ASN A 84 -2.32 -0.15 -12.28
CA ASN A 84 -3.32 -1.14 -12.69
C ASN A 84 -3.26 -2.36 -11.77
N ASP A 85 -2.11 -3.02 -11.71
CA ASP A 85 -1.90 -4.20 -10.89
C ASP A 85 -2.23 -3.93 -9.42
N ALA A 86 -1.84 -2.77 -8.90
CA ALA A 86 -2.12 -2.39 -7.53
C ALA A 86 -3.62 -2.23 -7.24
N PHE A 87 -4.42 -1.77 -8.20
CA PHE A 87 -5.85 -1.53 -7.99
C PHE A 87 -6.70 -2.80 -8.14
N TYR A 88 -6.37 -3.67 -9.10
CA TYR A 88 -7.17 -4.87 -9.36
C TYR A 88 -6.71 -6.12 -8.60
N ARG A 89 -5.42 -6.23 -8.23
CA ARG A 89 -4.93 -7.41 -7.49
C ARG A 89 -5.12 -7.32 -5.99
N LEU A 90 -5.14 -6.12 -5.44
CA LEU A 90 -5.13 -5.91 -3.99
C LEU A 90 -6.48 -5.37 -3.52
N SER A 91 -7.29 -6.23 -2.92
CA SER A 91 -8.56 -5.83 -2.29
C SER A 91 -8.35 -5.12 -0.94
N ASN A 92 -7.31 -5.48 -0.17
CA ASN A 92 -6.92 -4.77 1.06
C ASN A 92 -5.40 -4.72 1.25
N THR A 93 -4.75 -3.70 0.69
CA THR A 93 -3.30 -3.51 0.76
C THR A 93 -2.79 -3.35 2.21
N LYS A 94 -3.53 -2.62 3.06
CA LYS A 94 -3.11 -2.36 4.45
C LYS A 94 -3.11 -3.64 5.28
N GLY A 95 -4.15 -4.45 5.16
CA GLY A 95 -4.27 -5.72 5.87
C GLY A 95 -3.18 -6.72 5.44
N GLN A 96 -2.83 -6.71 4.15
CA GLN A 96 -1.76 -7.57 3.64
C GLN A 96 -0.37 -7.15 4.15
N ILE A 97 -0.04 -5.85 4.12
CA ILE A 97 1.21 -5.34 4.71
C ILE A 97 1.29 -5.70 6.21
N GLN A 98 0.18 -5.52 6.93
CA GLN A 98 0.09 -5.88 8.35
C GLN A 98 0.38 -7.36 8.58
N ALA A 99 -0.20 -8.25 7.78
CA ALA A 99 0.01 -9.70 7.90
C ALA A 99 1.48 -10.07 7.71
N TYR A 100 2.14 -9.58 6.65
CA TYR A 100 3.55 -9.87 6.41
C TYR A 100 4.44 -9.38 7.55
N VAL A 101 4.22 -8.16 8.03
CA VAL A 101 5.00 -7.61 9.16
C VAL A 101 4.76 -8.41 10.44
N PHE A 102 3.52 -8.82 10.70
CA PHE A 102 3.20 -9.67 11.85
C PHE A 102 3.91 -11.02 11.77
N ASP A 103 3.98 -11.64 10.60
CA ASP A 103 4.61 -12.94 10.41
C ASP A 103 6.13 -12.85 10.65
N VAL A 104 6.79 -11.81 10.13
CA VAL A 104 8.23 -11.58 10.37
C VAL A 104 8.52 -11.31 11.85
N ILE A 105 7.74 -10.44 12.50
CA ILE A 105 7.92 -10.13 13.93
C ILE A 105 7.70 -11.39 14.79
N ARG A 106 6.68 -12.19 14.49
CA ARG A 106 6.40 -13.44 15.21
C ARG A 106 7.43 -14.54 14.94
N ALA A 107 8.08 -14.55 13.78
CA ALA A 107 9.13 -15.52 13.47
C ALA A 107 10.46 -15.18 14.17
N SER A 108 10.78 -13.89 14.28
CA SER A 108 12.08 -13.41 14.76
C SER A 108 12.11 -13.13 16.27
N VAL A 109 11.10 -12.42 16.81
CA VAL A 109 11.14 -11.92 18.21
C VAL A 109 11.15 -13.03 19.27
N PRO A 110 10.40 -14.14 19.15
CA PRO A 110 10.41 -15.20 20.17
C PRO A 110 11.75 -15.96 20.30
N ARG A 111 12.65 -15.82 19.32
CA ARG A 111 13.96 -16.48 19.31
C ARG A 111 15.04 -15.63 20.00
N LEU A 112 14.76 -14.34 20.21
CA LEU A 112 15.68 -13.35 20.77
C LEU A 112 15.30 -13.00 22.20
N ASN A 113 16.29 -12.61 22.99
CA ASN A 113 16.08 -12.06 24.33
C ASN A 113 15.57 -10.61 24.23
N LEU A 114 15.04 -10.05 25.33
CA LEU A 114 14.52 -8.69 25.33
C LEU A 114 15.57 -7.66 24.88
N ASP A 115 16.78 -7.77 25.45
CA ASP A 115 17.89 -6.85 25.14
C ASP A 115 18.34 -6.99 23.69
N ASP A 116 18.45 -8.23 23.19
CA ASP A 116 18.82 -8.51 21.80
C ASP A 116 17.83 -7.90 20.79
N VAL A 117 16.52 -7.90 21.11
CA VAL A 117 15.49 -7.28 20.26
C VAL A 117 15.69 -5.76 20.16
N PHE A 118 16.18 -5.11 21.21
CA PHE A 118 16.50 -3.68 21.19
C PHE A 118 17.80 -3.40 20.45
N GLU A 119 18.84 -4.21 20.66
CA GLU A 119 20.12 -4.06 19.96
C GLU A 119 19.99 -4.34 18.46
N GLN A 120 19.26 -5.38 18.08
CA GLN A 120 19.08 -5.84 16.70
C GLN A 120 17.87 -5.21 15.97
N LYS A 121 17.37 -4.05 16.45
CA LYS A 121 16.25 -3.34 15.81
C LYS A 121 16.44 -3.15 14.29
N ASN A 122 17.67 -2.82 13.87
CA ASN A 122 17.99 -2.57 12.46
C ASN A 122 17.96 -3.86 11.63
N GLU A 123 18.32 -5.01 12.21
CA GLU A 123 18.27 -6.30 11.51
C GLU A 123 16.83 -6.77 11.32
N ILE A 124 15.99 -6.60 12.34
CA ILE A 124 14.55 -6.86 12.24
C ILE A 124 13.91 -5.95 11.19
N ALA A 125 14.29 -4.66 11.17
CA ALA A 125 13.78 -3.73 10.17
C ALA A 125 14.15 -4.14 8.74
N LYS A 126 15.40 -4.56 8.50
CA LYS A 126 15.85 -5.09 7.20
C LYS A 126 15.10 -6.35 6.80
N ALA A 127 14.91 -7.29 7.73
CA ALA A 127 14.16 -8.52 7.46
C ALA A 127 12.70 -8.23 7.05
N VAL A 128 12.08 -7.20 7.63
CA VAL A 128 10.74 -6.74 7.23
C VAL A 128 10.77 -6.07 5.86
N GLU A 129 11.78 -5.25 5.57
CA GLU A 129 11.96 -4.60 4.26
C GLU A 129 12.12 -5.64 3.15
N ASP A 130 13.02 -6.62 3.32
CA ASP A 130 13.27 -7.70 2.37
C ASP A 130 12.02 -8.54 2.08
N GLU A 131 11.14 -8.72 3.08
CA GLU A 131 9.89 -9.48 2.91
C GLU A 131 8.80 -8.64 2.22
N LEU A 132 8.79 -7.32 2.41
CA LEU A 132 7.86 -6.40 1.76
C LEU A 132 8.25 -6.06 0.31
N GLU A 133 9.51 -6.24 -0.08
CA GLU A 133 9.98 -6.05 -1.46
C GLU A 133 9.71 -7.25 -2.39
N LYS A 134 9.36 -8.41 -1.83
CA LYS A 134 9.00 -9.62 -2.60
C LYS A 134 7.63 -9.50 -3.28
#